data_AF-A1ZVA3-F1
#
_entry.id   AF-A1ZVA3-F1
#
_cell.length_a   1.000
_cell.length_b   1.000
_cell.length_c   1.000
_cell.angle_alpha   90.00
_cell.angle_beta   90.00
_cell.angle_gamma   90.00
#
_symmetry.space_group_name_H-M   'P 1'
#
loop_
_entity.id
_entity.type
_entity.pdbx_description
1 polymer ?
#
loop_
_entity_poly.entity_id
_entity_poly.type
_entity_poly.pdbx_seq_one_letter_code
_entity_poly.pdbx_strand_id
1 'polypeptide(L)'
;MLIKYYYFNYLKQLTLSLNHFFDDFNQSIFFTLEWETLSKSRISHQNGWSLFESKARNIFSFVNFFELISYIEYKGESFFKGNFQQIKVKIEALDSAEQTELTQKLEEITQFYQQKMEAHMDKPFRPGSSWADFEQTYQPRYSLADAPVHHHLHKLWTAIDYQFIHSERDSPYSRYQAWITEFCKLNFVRNRGRLGQSLSLDQHTLLFITKLCLGKHPKIRLKNLWVEYNKRGLFFDPSSQKEIVKLFEKINLLEKKSDSGDAQYVKTIQ
;
A
#
# COMPACT_ATOMS: atom_id res chain seq x y z
N MET A 1 5.35 -20.83 -0.30
CA MET A 1 4.05 -20.18 -0.64
C MET A 1 3.58 -19.24 0.45
N LEU A 2 3.44 -19.69 1.71
CA LEU A 2 2.97 -18.84 2.82
C LEU A 2 3.82 -17.58 3.05
N ILE A 3 5.14 -17.73 3.10
CA ILE A 3 6.08 -16.61 3.28
C ILE A 3 5.92 -15.58 2.16
N LYS A 4 5.81 -16.04 0.91
CA LYS A 4 5.58 -15.18 -0.26
C LYS A 4 4.27 -14.40 -0.13
N TYR A 5 3.20 -15.06 0.33
CA TYR A 5 1.90 -14.41 0.53
C TYR A 5 1.95 -13.35 1.63
N TYR A 6 2.51 -13.67 2.80
CA TYR A 6 2.60 -12.70 3.89
C TYR A 6 3.56 -11.55 3.57
N TYR A 7 4.64 -11.82 2.85
CA TYR A 7 5.53 -10.77 2.36
C TYR A 7 4.80 -9.85 1.36
N PHE A 8 4.06 -10.42 0.40
CA PHE A 8 3.20 -9.63 -0.49
C PHE A 8 2.15 -8.82 0.29
N ASN A 9 1.48 -9.44 1.27
CA ASN A 9 0.47 -8.74 2.06
C ASN A 9 1.07 -7.60 2.88
N TYR A 10 2.26 -7.81 3.46
CA TYR A 10 3.02 -6.77 4.14
C TYR A 10 3.35 -5.61 3.20
N LEU A 11 3.95 -5.88 2.03
CA LEU A 11 4.25 -4.86 1.02
C LEU A 11 3.00 -4.10 0.61
N LYS A 12 1.91 -4.81 0.33
CA LYS A 12 0.60 -4.24 -0.02
C LYS A 12 0.09 -3.29 1.06
N GLN A 13 0.09 -3.71 2.33
CA GLN A 13 -0.36 -2.87 3.44
C GLN A 13 0.57 -1.67 3.67
N LEU A 14 1.89 -1.87 3.60
CA LEU A 14 2.89 -0.81 3.73
C LEU A 14 2.71 0.24 2.64
N THR A 15 2.70 -0.16 1.37
CA THR A 15 2.51 0.74 0.22
C THR A 15 1.26 1.60 0.39
N LEU A 16 0.14 0.96 0.73
CA LEU A 16 -1.12 1.66 0.92
C LEU A 16 -1.08 2.63 2.11
N SER A 17 -0.56 2.18 3.25
CA SER A 17 -0.43 3.02 4.45
C SER A 17 0.44 4.24 4.20
N LEU A 18 1.59 4.07 3.53
CA LEU A 18 2.50 5.17 3.23
C LEU A 18 1.83 6.23 2.34
N ASN A 19 1.13 5.78 1.29
CA ASN A 19 0.45 6.68 0.36
C ASN A 19 -0.74 7.46 0.96
N HIS A 20 -1.20 7.07 2.16
CA HIS A 20 -2.25 7.80 2.89
C HIS A 20 -1.72 8.76 3.94
N PHE A 21 -0.42 8.74 4.24
CA PHE A 21 0.17 9.60 5.27
C PHE A 21 -0.64 9.51 6.57
N PHE A 22 -1.20 10.64 7.02
CA PHE A 22 -1.90 10.79 8.29
C PHE A 22 -3.42 10.60 8.18
N ASP A 23 -3.91 10.31 6.97
CA ASP A 23 -5.32 10.14 6.69
C ASP A 23 -5.76 8.71 6.99
N ASP A 24 -7.03 8.55 7.35
CA ASP A 24 -7.61 7.23 7.52
C ASP A 24 -7.65 6.48 6.18
N PHE A 25 -7.25 5.21 6.23
CA PHE A 25 -7.16 4.35 5.06
C PHE A 25 -8.14 3.19 5.13
N ASN A 26 -9.10 3.14 4.19
CA ASN A 26 -10.04 2.02 4.04
C ASN A 26 -10.05 1.43 2.62
N GLN A 27 -9.06 1.73 1.79
CA GLN A 27 -9.02 1.16 0.45
C GLN A 27 -8.49 -0.28 0.49
N SER A 28 -9.10 -1.15 -0.28
CA SER A 28 -8.72 -2.56 -0.32
C SER A 28 -8.18 -2.88 -1.70
N ILE A 29 -7.08 -3.63 -1.74
CA ILE A 29 -6.57 -4.23 -2.97
C ILE A 29 -7.19 -5.62 -3.10
N PHE A 30 -7.92 -5.80 -4.18
CA PHE A 30 -8.73 -6.98 -4.46
C PHE A 30 -7.93 -8.02 -5.26
N PHE A 31 -8.15 -9.28 -4.90
CA PHE A 31 -7.67 -10.43 -5.66
C PHE A 31 -8.76 -10.96 -6.57
N THR A 32 -8.30 -11.58 -7.65
CA THR A 32 -9.10 -12.40 -8.56
C THR A 32 -8.64 -13.86 -8.47
N LEU A 33 -9.29 -14.76 -9.19
CA LEU A 33 -8.95 -16.18 -9.28
C LEU A 33 -8.37 -16.50 -10.67
N GLU A 34 -7.42 -17.41 -10.76
CA GLU A 34 -6.81 -17.74 -12.06
C GLU A 34 -7.83 -18.19 -13.12
N TRP A 35 -8.85 -18.96 -12.72
CA TRP A 35 -9.85 -19.53 -13.62
C TRP A 35 -11.08 -18.64 -13.88
N GLU A 36 -11.17 -17.45 -13.27
CA GLU A 36 -12.35 -16.60 -13.46
C GLU A 36 -12.24 -15.67 -14.67
N THR A 37 -13.39 -15.38 -15.27
CA THR A 37 -13.51 -14.38 -16.35
C THR A 37 -13.59 -12.96 -15.75
N LEU A 38 -12.74 -12.06 -16.22
CA LEU A 38 -12.69 -10.66 -15.78
C LEU A 38 -13.33 -9.72 -16.80
N SER A 39 -13.73 -8.54 -16.32
CA SER A 39 -14.16 -7.41 -17.15
C SER A 39 -13.61 -6.10 -16.58
N LYS A 40 -13.53 -5.05 -17.41
CA LYS A 40 -12.98 -3.74 -17.00
C LYS A 40 -13.81 -3.03 -15.92
N SER A 41 -15.10 -3.34 -15.83
CA SER A 41 -16.02 -2.74 -14.87
C SER A 41 -15.92 -3.34 -13.47
N ARG A 42 -15.19 -4.45 -13.29
CA ARG A 42 -15.03 -5.07 -11.96
C ARG A 42 -14.17 -4.21 -11.06
N ILE A 43 -14.62 -4.04 -9.82
CA ILE A 43 -13.82 -3.37 -8.78
C ILE A 43 -12.49 -4.09 -8.54
N SER A 44 -12.42 -5.41 -8.72
CA SER A 44 -11.16 -6.16 -8.63
C SER A 44 -10.16 -5.85 -9.75
N HIS A 45 -10.63 -5.33 -10.88
CA HIS A 45 -9.77 -4.85 -11.95
C HIS A 45 -9.30 -3.41 -11.68
N GLN A 46 -10.19 -2.54 -11.22
CA GLN A 46 -9.89 -1.13 -10.93
C GLN A 46 -9.01 -0.99 -9.67
N ASN A 47 -9.38 -1.70 -8.60
CA ASN A 47 -8.73 -1.69 -7.29
C ASN A 47 -7.93 -2.98 -7.05
N GLY A 48 -7.22 -3.45 -8.08
CA GLY A 48 -6.40 -4.65 -8.04
C GLY A 48 -4.92 -4.36 -8.24
N TRP A 49 -4.32 -5.02 -9.23
CA TRP A 49 -2.89 -4.90 -9.54
C TRP A 49 -2.49 -3.49 -9.94
N SER A 50 -3.23 -2.84 -10.84
CA SER A 50 -2.93 -1.50 -11.35
C SER A 50 -2.84 -0.45 -10.24
N LEU A 51 -3.80 -0.50 -9.30
CA LEU A 51 -3.79 0.36 -8.12
C LEU A 51 -2.53 0.13 -7.29
N PHE A 52 -2.22 -1.12 -6.94
CA PHE A 52 -1.01 -1.43 -6.18
C PHE A 52 0.27 -0.98 -6.90
N GLU A 53 0.42 -1.32 -8.18
CA GLU A 53 1.59 -1.00 -8.99
C GLU A 53 1.82 0.52 -9.06
N SER A 54 0.74 1.30 -9.23
CA SER A 54 0.82 2.77 -9.24
C SER A 54 1.30 3.34 -7.91
N LYS A 55 0.85 2.76 -6.78
CA LYS A 55 1.20 3.24 -5.43
C LYS A 55 2.57 2.75 -4.98
N ALA A 56 3.06 1.63 -5.50
CA ALA A 56 4.37 1.09 -5.17
C ALA A 56 5.53 1.90 -5.77
N ARG A 57 5.26 2.74 -6.76
CA ARG A 57 6.28 3.55 -7.47
C ARG A 57 7.06 4.47 -6.54
N ASN A 58 6.40 5.08 -5.57
CA ASN A 58 6.99 6.10 -4.70
C ASN A 58 7.59 5.56 -3.38
N ILE A 59 7.71 4.24 -3.22
CA ILE A 59 8.30 3.65 -2.01
C ILE A 59 9.75 4.11 -1.83
N PHE A 60 10.51 4.27 -2.92
CA PHE A 60 11.87 4.76 -2.83
C PHE A 60 11.94 6.20 -2.27
N SER A 61 10.98 7.06 -2.62
CA SER A 61 10.83 8.39 -2.03
C SER A 61 10.56 8.31 -0.54
N PHE A 62 9.69 7.40 -0.10
CA PHE A 62 9.45 7.18 1.33
C PHE A 62 10.69 6.71 2.10
N VAL A 63 11.51 5.83 1.53
CA VAL A 63 12.76 5.38 2.18
C VAL A 63 13.69 6.57 2.45
N ASN A 64 13.90 7.44 1.46
CA ASN A 64 14.76 8.61 1.62
C ASN A 64 14.12 9.68 2.54
N PHE A 65 12.80 9.83 2.46
CA PHE A 65 12.05 10.71 3.36
C PHE A 65 12.20 10.29 4.83
N PHE A 66 12.03 9.00 5.14
CA PHE A 66 12.19 8.51 6.51
C PHE A 66 13.61 8.66 7.02
N GLU A 67 14.61 8.40 6.16
CA GLU A 67 16.01 8.65 6.50
C GLU A 67 16.22 10.12 6.89
N LEU A 68 15.74 11.07 6.09
CA LEU A 68 15.93 12.50 6.36
C LEU A 68 15.22 12.99 7.63
N ILE A 69 13.99 12.56 7.88
CA ILE A 69 13.28 13.01 9.09
C ILE A 69 13.77 12.29 10.36
N SER A 70 14.47 11.16 10.23
CA SER A 70 14.99 10.41 11.39
C SER A 70 16.03 11.18 12.19
N TYR A 71 16.67 12.20 11.58
CA TYR A 71 17.61 13.09 12.25
C TYR A 71 16.94 14.07 13.24
N ILE A 72 15.60 14.20 13.21
CA ILE A 72 14.89 15.02 14.20
C ILE A 72 14.69 14.19 15.46
N GLU A 73 15.53 14.48 16.47
CA GLU A 73 15.46 13.85 17.78
C GLU A 73 14.58 14.61 18.78
N TYR A 74 13.92 13.86 19.66
CA TYR A 74 13.20 14.36 20.81
C TYR A 74 13.44 13.41 21.99
N LYS A 75 13.96 13.94 23.11
CA LYS A 75 14.28 13.16 24.32
C LYS A 75 15.19 11.94 24.05
N GLY A 76 16.15 12.07 23.13
CA GLY A 76 17.15 11.03 22.83
C GLY A 76 16.67 9.92 21.89
N GLU A 77 15.50 10.05 21.27
CA GLU A 77 15.05 9.17 20.18
C GLU A 77 14.56 9.99 18.97
N SER A 78 14.62 9.40 17.78
CA SER A 78 13.98 9.96 16.58
C SER A 78 12.48 10.20 16.83
N PHE A 79 12.04 11.45 16.72
CA PHE A 79 10.64 11.86 16.96
C PHE A 79 9.68 11.08 16.07
N PHE A 80 10.04 10.93 14.79
CA PHE A 80 9.25 10.28 13.74
C PHE A 80 9.33 8.74 13.74
N LYS A 81 9.82 8.12 14.82
CA LYS A 81 9.83 6.65 14.96
C LYS A 81 8.40 6.11 15.06
N GLY A 82 8.02 5.21 14.16
CA GLY A 82 6.71 4.56 14.12
C GLY A 82 6.02 4.68 12.77
N ASN A 83 4.77 4.24 12.67
CA ASN A 83 3.93 4.48 11.50
C ASN A 83 3.28 5.87 11.55
N PHE A 84 2.71 6.34 10.44
CA PHE A 84 2.12 7.68 10.36
C PHE A 84 1.02 7.95 11.40
N GLN A 85 0.25 6.95 11.82
CA GLN A 85 -0.77 7.15 12.86
C GLN A 85 -0.17 7.33 14.25
N GLN A 86 0.91 6.60 14.56
CA GLN A 86 1.68 6.84 15.78
C GLN A 86 2.34 8.21 15.76
N ILE A 87 2.87 8.62 14.61
CA ILE A 87 3.46 9.95 14.42
C ILE A 87 2.40 11.04 14.59
N LYS A 88 1.20 10.86 14.02
CA LYS A 88 0.08 11.79 14.17
C LYS A 88 -0.22 12.08 15.64
N VAL A 89 -0.39 11.02 16.44
CA VAL A 89 -0.64 11.13 17.88
C VAL A 89 0.48 11.88 18.59
N LYS A 90 1.75 11.65 18.20
CA LYS A 90 2.89 12.39 18.77
C LYS A 90 2.84 13.88 18.42
N ILE A 91 2.49 14.23 17.19
CA ILE A 91 2.36 15.64 16.76
C ILE A 91 1.22 16.32 17.51
N GLU A 92 0.07 15.66 17.64
CA GLU A 92 -1.11 16.19 18.35
C GLU A 92 -0.85 16.38 19.86
N ALA A 93 0.12 15.67 20.43
CA ALA A 93 0.53 15.81 21.82
C ALA A 93 1.50 16.98 22.08
N LEU A 94 2.06 17.60 21.03
CA LEU A 94 2.96 18.74 21.17
C LEU A 94 2.20 20.03 21.44
N ASP A 95 2.78 20.90 22.27
CA ASP A 95 2.26 22.25 22.44
C ASP A 95 2.55 23.15 21.21
N SER A 96 1.98 24.36 21.19
CA SER A 96 2.12 25.28 20.06
C SER A 96 3.56 25.71 19.78
N ALA A 97 4.41 25.83 20.81
CA ALA A 97 5.79 26.24 20.66
C ALA A 97 6.62 25.08 20.10
N GLU A 98 6.41 23.87 20.64
CA GLU A 98 7.04 22.64 20.14
C GLU A 98 6.64 22.35 18.68
N GLN A 99 5.37 22.57 18.29
CA GLN A 99 4.95 22.41 16.89
C GLN A 99 5.59 23.43 15.96
N THR A 100 5.81 24.67 16.43
CA THR A 100 6.49 25.71 15.66
C THR A 100 7.96 25.36 15.46
N GLU A 101 8.65 24.92 16.52
CA GLU A 101 10.05 24.46 16.44
C GLU A 101 10.19 23.28 15.48
N LEU A 102 9.29 22.29 15.57
CA LEU A 102 9.30 21.13 14.68
C LEU A 102 9.06 21.53 13.22
N THR A 103 8.14 22.47 12.98
CA THR A 103 7.87 23.01 11.64
C THR A 103 9.11 23.67 11.06
N GLN A 104 9.79 24.51 11.84
CA GLN A 104 11.03 25.17 11.42
C GLN A 104 12.11 24.14 11.06
N LYS A 105 12.32 23.10 11.89
CA LYS A 105 13.30 22.03 11.60
C LYS A 105 12.98 21.30 10.29
N LEU A 106 11.70 21.04 10.01
CA LEU A 106 11.29 20.39 8.76
C LEU A 106 11.52 21.29 7.54
N GLU A 107 11.32 22.59 7.68
CA GLU A 107 11.66 23.56 6.65
C GLU A 107 13.17 23.60 6.39
N GLU A 108 13.98 23.67 7.45
CA GLU A 108 15.44 23.61 7.37
C GLU A 108 15.93 22.35 6.66
N ILE A 109 15.36 21.17 6.96
CA ILE A 109 15.67 19.91 6.26
C ILE A 109 15.28 19.99 4.79
N THR A 110 14.13 20.57 4.47
CA THR A 110 13.67 20.71 3.08
C THR A 110 14.63 21.60 2.29
N GLN A 111 15.00 22.76 2.84
CA GLN A 111 15.96 23.67 2.24
C GLN A 111 17.34 23.02 2.11
N PHE A 112 17.80 22.32 3.15
CA PHE A 112 19.06 21.58 3.14
C PHE A 112 19.09 20.54 2.02
N TYR A 113 18.03 19.75 1.88
CA TYR A 113 17.91 18.75 0.81
C TYR A 113 18.02 19.41 -0.58
N GLN A 114 17.26 20.48 -0.81
CA GLN A 114 17.25 21.21 -2.07
C GLN A 114 18.64 21.77 -2.41
N GLN A 115 19.28 22.46 -1.44
CA GLN A 115 20.61 23.05 -1.60
C GLN A 115 21.70 22.01 -1.82
N LYS A 116 21.69 20.91 -1.06
CA LYS A 116 22.68 19.84 -1.21
C LYS A 116 22.57 19.16 -2.56
N MET A 117 21.36 18.98 -3.05
CA MET A 117 21.15 18.44 -4.38
C MET A 117 21.72 19.39 -5.45
N GLU A 118 21.46 20.69 -5.38
CA GLU A 118 22.02 21.66 -6.34
C GLU A 118 23.55 21.76 -6.26
N ALA A 119 24.12 21.68 -5.07
CA ALA A 119 25.56 21.81 -4.87
C ALA A 119 26.37 20.57 -5.30
N HIS A 120 25.76 19.38 -5.28
CA HIS A 120 26.47 18.11 -5.47
C HIS A 120 26.01 17.29 -6.69
N MET A 121 25.03 17.77 -7.46
CA MET A 121 24.62 17.13 -8.71
C MET A 121 24.95 18.03 -9.90
N ASP A 122 25.72 17.50 -10.87
CA ASP A 122 26.04 18.22 -12.11
C ASP A 122 24.77 18.61 -12.90
N LYS A 123 23.73 17.76 -12.82
CA LYS A 123 22.41 17.98 -13.41
C LYS A 123 21.33 17.63 -12.39
N PRO A 124 20.96 18.58 -11.51
CA PRO A 124 19.98 18.33 -10.47
C PRO A 124 18.61 17.98 -11.05
N PHE A 125 18.29 18.53 -12.22
CA PHE A 125 17.06 18.31 -12.96
C PHE A 125 17.30 18.14 -14.46
N ARG A 126 16.36 17.48 -15.14
CA ARG A 126 16.26 17.44 -16.60
C ARG A 126 15.80 18.82 -17.11
N PRO A 127 16.07 19.17 -18.38
CA PRO A 127 15.63 20.44 -18.95
C PRO A 127 14.11 20.65 -18.78
N GLY A 128 13.71 21.83 -18.30
CA GLY A 128 12.31 22.16 -18.04
C GLY A 128 11.79 21.71 -16.67
N SER A 129 12.69 21.47 -15.70
CA SER A 129 12.32 21.19 -14.31
C SER A 129 13.32 21.86 -13.36
N SER A 130 12.83 22.34 -12.22
CA SER A 130 13.60 23.07 -11.21
C SER A 130 12.85 23.11 -9.88
N TRP A 131 13.49 23.59 -8.82
CA TRP A 131 12.76 23.86 -7.58
C TRP A 131 11.71 24.97 -7.72
N ALA A 132 11.93 25.96 -8.59
CA ALA A 132 10.93 26.97 -8.87
C ALA A 132 9.68 26.34 -9.53
N ASP A 133 9.87 25.40 -10.46
CA ASP A 133 8.77 24.67 -11.09
C ASP A 133 8.06 23.77 -10.06
N PHE A 134 8.80 23.13 -9.15
CA PHE A 134 8.22 22.39 -8.04
C PHE A 134 7.32 23.26 -7.17
N GLU A 135 7.80 24.42 -6.73
CA GLU A 135 7.01 25.33 -5.87
C GLU A 135 5.74 25.83 -6.57
N GLN A 136 5.78 26.05 -7.89
CA GLN A 136 4.60 26.43 -8.68
C GLN A 136 3.59 25.29 -8.87
N THR A 137 4.07 24.04 -8.93
CA THR A 137 3.22 22.87 -9.20
C THR A 137 2.78 22.12 -7.94
N TYR A 138 3.42 22.39 -6.80
CA TYR A 138 3.13 21.74 -5.53
C TYR A 138 1.66 21.93 -5.12
N GLN A 139 0.96 20.81 -4.93
CA GLN A 139 -0.41 20.80 -4.43
C GLN A 139 -0.39 20.27 -2.98
N PRO A 140 -0.66 21.12 -1.98
CA PRO A 140 -0.62 20.71 -0.58
C PRO A 140 -1.78 19.76 -0.27
N ARG A 141 -1.44 18.60 0.31
CA ARG A 141 -2.43 17.68 0.89
C ARG A 141 -2.98 18.18 2.22
N TYR A 142 -2.16 18.94 2.95
CA TYR A 142 -2.47 19.47 4.28
C TYR A 142 -2.38 20.99 4.28
N SER A 143 -3.33 21.64 4.94
CA SER A 143 -3.36 23.09 5.12
C SER A 143 -2.16 23.55 5.96
N LEU A 144 -1.45 24.57 5.48
CA LEU A 144 -0.36 25.17 6.24
C LEU A 144 -0.87 25.86 7.52
N ALA A 145 -2.07 26.44 7.47
CA ALA A 145 -2.67 27.13 8.60
C ALA A 145 -3.18 26.16 9.68
N ASP A 146 -3.79 25.05 9.27
CA ASP A 146 -4.46 24.13 10.20
C ASP A 146 -3.54 22.99 10.67
N ALA A 147 -2.59 22.56 9.83
CA ALA A 147 -1.73 21.41 10.10
C ALA A 147 -0.30 21.62 9.56
N PRO A 148 0.45 22.62 10.10
CA PRO A 148 1.77 23.02 9.56
C PRO A 148 2.80 21.88 9.54
N VAL A 149 2.90 21.10 10.61
CA VAL A 149 3.83 19.94 10.66
C VAL A 149 3.49 18.92 9.57
N HIS A 150 2.20 18.61 9.38
CA HIS A 150 1.75 17.68 8.34
C HIS A 150 2.03 18.21 6.93
N HIS A 151 1.81 19.52 6.74
CA HIS A 151 2.12 20.21 5.50
C HIS A 151 3.60 20.10 5.12
N HIS A 152 4.50 20.42 6.05
CA HIS A 152 5.94 20.38 5.77
C HIS A 152 6.48 18.95 5.59
N LEU A 153 5.96 17.96 6.33
CA LEU A 153 6.29 16.55 6.10
C LEU A 153 5.89 16.10 4.70
N HIS A 154 4.67 16.43 4.28
CA HIS A 154 4.20 16.11 2.93
C HIS A 154 5.00 16.87 1.86
N LYS A 155 5.30 18.15 2.08
CA LYS A 155 6.09 18.98 1.15
C LYS A 155 7.48 18.40 0.94
N LEU A 156 8.18 18.02 2.02
CA LEU A 156 9.49 17.37 1.96
C LEU A 156 9.44 16.09 1.14
N TRP A 157 8.47 15.21 1.43
CA TRP A 157 8.31 13.97 0.66
C TRP A 157 8.04 14.23 -0.82
N THR A 158 7.15 15.19 -1.15
CA THR A 158 6.83 15.52 -2.54
C THR A 158 8.03 16.14 -3.25
N ALA A 159 8.87 16.92 -2.56
CA ALA A 159 10.11 17.46 -3.12
C ALA A 159 11.10 16.33 -3.46
N ILE A 160 11.21 15.31 -2.62
CA ILE A 160 12.04 14.11 -2.88
C ILE A 160 11.49 13.33 -4.09
N ASP A 161 10.18 13.07 -4.14
CA ASP A 161 9.56 12.34 -5.24
C ASP A 161 9.68 13.10 -6.57
N TYR A 162 9.44 14.41 -6.55
CA TYR A 162 9.64 15.31 -7.69
C TYR A 162 11.08 15.22 -8.21
N GLN A 163 12.06 15.32 -7.32
CA GLN A 163 13.47 15.23 -7.68
C GLN A 163 13.81 13.90 -8.35
N PHE A 164 13.28 12.79 -7.85
CA PHE A 164 13.52 11.48 -8.46
C PHE A 164 12.91 11.38 -9.85
N ILE A 165 11.67 11.86 -10.06
CA ILE A 165 11.00 11.80 -11.36
C ILE A 165 11.67 12.72 -12.38
N HIS A 166 12.13 13.90 -11.96
CA HIS A 166 12.59 14.97 -12.85
C HIS A 166 14.11 15.06 -13.00
N SER A 167 14.86 14.03 -12.59
CA SER A 167 16.33 14.00 -12.70
C SER A 167 16.85 12.68 -13.26
N GLU A 168 18.18 12.50 -13.25
CA GLU A 168 18.82 11.21 -13.56
C GLU A 168 18.55 10.14 -12.48
N ARG A 169 18.00 10.53 -11.32
CA ARG A 169 17.62 9.62 -10.23
C ARG A 169 16.35 8.79 -10.52
N ASP A 170 15.63 9.09 -11.59
CA ASP A 170 14.48 8.32 -12.07
C ASP A 170 14.84 6.86 -12.38
N SER A 171 16.09 6.60 -12.80
CA SER A 171 16.57 5.23 -13.07
C SER A 171 16.70 4.40 -11.79
N PRO A 172 17.44 4.83 -10.74
CA PRO A 172 17.38 4.21 -9.41
C PRO A 172 15.96 4.06 -8.86
N TYR A 173 15.14 5.13 -8.95
CA TYR A 173 13.75 5.14 -8.50
C TYR A 173 12.91 4.04 -9.17
N SER A 174 12.95 3.97 -10.50
CA SER A 174 12.25 2.98 -11.29
C SER A 174 12.78 1.56 -11.07
N ARG A 175 14.10 1.38 -10.90
CA ARG A 175 14.68 0.08 -10.57
C ARG A 175 14.18 -0.42 -9.22
N TYR A 176 14.10 0.43 -8.21
CA TYR A 176 13.58 0.04 -6.89
C TYR A 176 12.14 -0.47 -6.98
N GLN A 177 11.27 0.24 -7.71
CA GLN A 177 9.92 -0.21 -8.00
C GLN A 177 9.93 -1.56 -8.76
N ALA A 178 10.81 -1.71 -9.75
CA ALA A 178 10.89 -2.91 -10.58
C ALA A 178 11.04 -4.17 -9.73
N TRP A 179 11.94 -4.19 -8.74
CA TRP A 179 12.11 -5.32 -7.81
C TRP A 179 10.80 -5.74 -7.13
N ILE A 180 10.03 -4.78 -6.62
CA ILE A 180 8.73 -5.04 -5.99
C ILE A 180 7.75 -5.60 -7.01
N THR A 181 7.69 -5.00 -8.19
CA THR A 181 6.75 -5.45 -9.23
C THR A 181 7.10 -6.81 -9.79
N GLU A 182 8.38 -7.14 -9.96
CA GLU A 182 8.86 -8.44 -10.42
C GLU A 182 8.54 -9.52 -9.41
N PHE A 183 8.80 -9.29 -8.12
CA PHE A 183 8.40 -10.20 -7.06
C PHE A 183 6.89 -10.49 -7.13
N CYS A 184 6.06 -9.45 -7.27
CA CYS A 184 4.61 -9.65 -7.38
C CYS A 184 4.23 -10.39 -8.66
N LYS A 185 4.85 -10.04 -9.80
CA LYS A 185 4.60 -10.64 -11.12
C LYS A 185 4.88 -12.13 -11.15
N LEU A 186 5.97 -12.55 -10.51
CA LEU A 186 6.35 -13.96 -10.41
C LEU A 186 5.40 -14.80 -9.54
N ASN A 187 4.67 -14.19 -8.61
CA ASN A 187 3.96 -14.93 -7.56
C ASN A 187 2.44 -14.74 -7.55
N PHE A 188 1.94 -13.55 -7.87
CA PHE A 188 0.53 -13.16 -7.64
C PHE A 188 -0.12 -12.41 -8.79
N VAL A 189 0.60 -12.12 -9.88
CA VAL A 189 0.02 -11.41 -11.05
C VAL A 189 -0.13 -12.36 -12.22
N ARG A 190 -1.21 -12.18 -12.97
CA ARG A 190 -1.49 -12.89 -14.21
C ARG A 190 -1.82 -11.93 -15.34
N ASN A 191 -1.37 -12.27 -16.54
CA ASN A 191 -1.74 -11.56 -17.76
C ASN A 191 -3.14 -12.01 -18.22
N ARG A 192 -3.99 -11.06 -18.56
CA ARG A 192 -5.41 -11.26 -18.94
C ARG A 192 -5.67 -10.73 -20.36
N GLY A 193 -4.67 -10.84 -21.24
CA GLY A 193 -4.72 -10.35 -22.61
C GLY A 193 -5.04 -8.86 -22.68
N ARG A 194 -6.11 -8.49 -23.39
CA ARG A 194 -6.55 -7.08 -23.57
C ARG A 194 -6.97 -6.37 -22.27
N LEU A 195 -7.19 -7.11 -21.20
CA LEU A 195 -7.48 -6.55 -19.87
C LEU A 195 -6.22 -6.21 -19.08
N GLY A 196 -5.02 -6.48 -19.62
CA GLY A 196 -3.77 -6.21 -18.92
C GLY A 196 -3.52 -7.19 -17.77
N GLN A 197 -2.93 -6.71 -16.69
CA GLN A 197 -2.49 -7.53 -15.56
C GLN A 197 -3.50 -7.49 -14.40
N SER A 198 -3.67 -8.62 -13.71
CA SER A 198 -4.53 -8.74 -12.55
C SER A 198 -3.83 -9.47 -11.40
N LEU A 199 -4.09 -9.04 -10.16
CA LEU A 199 -3.74 -9.82 -8.98
C LEU A 199 -4.64 -11.05 -8.94
N SER A 200 -4.06 -12.24 -8.96
CA SER A 200 -4.79 -13.49 -9.05
C SER A 200 -4.20 -14.54 -8.13
N LEU A 201 -5.07 -15.32 -7.48
CA LEU A 201 -4.71 -16.49 -6.70
C LEU A 201 -5.01 -17.76 -7.48
N ASP A 202 -4.07 -18.69 -7.43
CA ASP A 202 -4.30 -20.06 -7.88
C ASP A 202 -5.16 -20.83 -6.88
N GLN A 203 -5.66 -21.99 -7.31
CA GLN A 203 -6.55 -22.81 -6.49
C GLN A 203 -5.82 -23.29 -5.23
N HIS A 204 -4.55 -23.67 -5.35
CA HIS A 204 -3.76 -24.21 -4.25
C HIS A 204 -3.54 -23.17 -3.13
N THR A 205 -3.18 -21.95 -3.47
CA THR A 205 -2.98 -20.83 -2.53
C THR A 205 -4.29 -20.44 -1.86
N LEU A 206 -5.38 -20.34 -2.63
CA LEU A 206 -6.70 -20.08 -2.08
C LEU A 206 -7.06 -21.13 -1.02
N LEU A 207 -7.01 -22.42 -1.38
CA LEU A 207 -7.35 -23.53 -0.49
C LEU A 207 -6.47 -23.59 0.76
N PHE A 208 -5.18 -23.32 0.59
CA PHE A 208 -4.26 -23.27 1.72
C PHE A 208 -4.61 -22.14 2.70
N ILE A 209 -4.91 -20.95 2.19
CA ILE A 209 -5.36 -19.82 3.03
C ILE A 209 -6.73 -20.14 3.66
N THR A 210 -7.65 -20.79 2.94
CA THR A 210 -8.91 -21.30 3.52
C THR A 210 -8.63 -22.17 4.74
N LYS A 211 -7.71 -23.13 4.63
CA LYS A 211 -7.33 -24.01 5.75
C LYS A 211 -6.78 -23.21 6.94
N LEU A 212 -5.97 -22.17 6.68
CA LEU A 212 -5.49 -21.26 7.72
C LEU A 212 -6.62 -20.43 8.37
N CYS A 213 -7.67 -20.09 7.63
CA CYS A 213 -8.85 -19.41 8.16
C CYS A 213 -9.69 -20.30 9.07
N LEU A 214 -9.80 -21.60 8.75
CA LEU A 214 -10.52 -22.56 9.59
C LEU A 214 -9.73 -22.89 10.87
N GLY A 215 -8.40 -22.88 10.82
CA GLY A 215 -7.55 -23.14 11.99
C GLY A 215 -7.83 -24.52 12.58
N LYS A 216 -8.26 -24.58 13.84
CA LYS A 216 -8.65 -25.82 14.54
C LYS A 216 -10.13 -26.16 14.40
N HIS A 217 -10.94 -25.29 13.79
CA HIS A 217 -12.38 -25.50 13.66
C HIS A 217 -12.66 -26.52 12.55
N PRO A 218 -13.60 -27.47 12.75
CA PRO A 218 -13.94 -28.45 11.72
C PRO A 218 -14.69 -27.81 10.54
N LYS A 219 -15.40 -26.71 10.80
CA LYS A 219 -16.09 -25.90 9.79
C LYS A 219 -16.39 -24.49 10.31
N ILE A 220 -16.55 -23.55 9.39
CA ILE A 220 -17.00 -22.19 9.68
C ILE A 220 -18.13 -21.79 8.72
N ARG A 221 -18.98 -20.84 9.11
CA ARG A 221 -19.97 -20.26 8.20
C ARG A 221 -19.27 -19.54 7.05
N LEU A 222 -19.80 -19.62 5.83
CA LEU A 222 -19.22 -18.94 4.66
C LEU A 222 -19.06 -17.43 4.89
N LYS A 223 -20.05 -16.79 5.54
CA LYS A 223 -19.96 -15.37 5.94
C LYS A 223 -18.75 -15.07 6.83
N ASN A 224 -18.42 -15.98 7.75
CA ASN A 224 -17.27 -15.83 8.64
C ASN A 224 -15.95 -16.07 7.88
N LEU A 225 -15.94 -16.94 6.86
CA LEU A 225 -14.76 -17.12 6.01
C LEU A 225 -14.37 -15.81 5.32
N TRP A 226 -15.33 -15.03 4.81
CA TRP A 226 -15.04 -13.72 4.22
C TRP A 226 -14.39 -12.75 5.22
N VAL A 227 -14.83 -12.77 6.48
CA VAL A 227 -14.22 -11.98 7.55
C VAL A 227 -12.79 -12.46 7.83
N GLU A 228 -12.56 -13.77 7.88
CA GLU A 228 -11.23 -14.35 8.10
C GLU A 228 -10.26 -14.11 6.93
N TYR A 229 -10.76 -14.04 5.71
CA TYR A 229 -10.01 -13.59 4.53
C TYR A 229 -9.61 -12.13 4.64
N ASN A 230 -10.56 -11.24 4.95
CA ASN A 230 -10.28 -9.82 5.10
C ASN A 230 -9.23 -9.55 6.19
N LYS A 231 -9.31 -10.25 7.34
CA LYS A 231 -8.29 -10.19 8.42
C LYS A 231 -6.88 -10.56 7.94
N ARG A 232 -6.76 -11.44 6.94
CA ARG A 232 -5.50 -11.85 6.32
C ARG A 232 -5.12 -11.00 5.12
N GLY A 233 -5.95 -10.01 4.75
CA GLY A 233 -5.74 -9.14 3.61
C GLY A 233 -6.15 -9.76 2.27
N LEU A 234 -7.00 -10.78 2.25
CA LEU A 234 -7.64 -11.25 1.03
C LEU A 234 -8.99 -10.58 0.87
N PHE A 235 -9.10 -9.70 -0.12
CA PHE A 235 -10.36 -9.05 -0.47
C PHE A 235 -10.80 -9.56 -1.84
N PHE A 236 -12.05 -10.01 -1.93
CA PHE A 236 -12.65 -10.51 -3.16
C PHE A 236 -13.92 -9.72 -3.46
N ASP A 237 -14.10 -9.35 -4.72
CA ASP A 237 -15.36 -8.74 -5.15
C ASP A 237 -16.48 -9.80 -5.21
N PRO A 238 -17.76 -9.40 -5.34
CA PRO A 238 -18.87 -10.36 -5.37
C PRO A 238 -18.77 -11.40 -6.49
N SER A 239 -18.10 -11.09 -7.61
CA SER A 239 -17.94 -12.04 -8.72
C SER A 239 -16.88 -13.10 -8.39
N SER A 240 -15.74 -12.70 -7.81
CA SER A 240 -14.73 -13.64 -7.31
C SER A 240 -15.27 -14.50 -6.18
N GLN A 241 -16.09 -13.94 -5.28
CA GLN A 241 -16.75 -14.71 -4.22
C GLN A 241 -17.64 -15.81 -4.78
N LYS A 242 -18.40 -15.54 -5.86
CA LYS A 242 -19.21 -16.57 -6.55
C LYS A 242 -18.33 -17.68 -7.13
N GLU A 243 -17.20 -17.34 -7.72
CA GLU A 243 -16.28 -18.34 -8.28
C GLU A 243 -15.59 -19.19 -7.20
N ILE A 244 -15.30 -18.61 -6.02
CA ILE A 244 -14.83 -19.36 -4.84
C ILE A 244 -15.91 -20.35 -4.37
N VAL A 245 -17.17 -19.90 -4.29
CA VAL A 245 -18.29 -20.79 -3.90
C VAL A 245 -18.44 -21.94 -4.89
N LYS A 246 -18.44 -21.67 -6.20
CA LYS A 246 -18.48 -22.72 -7.24
C LYS A 246 -17.34 -23.72 -7.12
N LEU A 247 -16.12 -23.24 -6.87
CA LEU A 247 -14.98 -24.12 -6.63
C LEU A 247 -15.27 -25.01 -5.41
N PHE A 248 -15.66 -24.44 -4.28
CA PHE A 248 -15.90 -25.21 -3.06
C PHE A 248 -17.05 -26.20 -3.19
N GLU A 249 -18.12 -25.90 -3.95
CA GLU A 249 -19.16 -26.89 -4.27
C GLU A 249 -18.57 -28.03 -5.10
N LYS A 250 -17.78 -27.72 -6.14
CA LYS A 250 -17.15 -28.70 -7.03
C LYS A 250 -16.24 -29.68 -6.29
N ILE A 251 -15.48 -29.21 -5.30
CA ILE A 251 -14.60 -30.06 -4.49
C ILE A 251 -15.25 -30.51 -3.16
N ASN A 252 -16.57 -30.37 -3.06
CA ASN A 252 -17.36 -30.80 -1.91
C ASN A 252 -16.85 -30.24 -0.56
N LEU A 253 -16.41 -28.98 -0.51
CA LEU A 253 -16.05 -28.28 0.72
C LEU A 253 -17.21 -27.51 1.36
N LEU A 254 -18.34 -27.38 0.67
CA LEU A 254 -19.54 -26.71 1.19
C LEU A 254 -20.56 -27.72 1.73
N GLU A 255 -21.11 -27.41 2.90
CA GLU A 255 -22.19 -28.13 3.56
C GLU A 255 -23.39 -27.19 3.71
N LYS A 256 -24.55 -27.58 3.16
CA LYS A 256 -25.81 -26.83 3.26
C LYS A 256 -26.62 -27.40 4.42
N LYS A 257 -27.04 -26.57 5.39
CA LYS A 257 -27.97 -27.01 6.44
C LYS A 257 -29.41 -26.74 5.99
N SER A 258 -30.22 -27.80 5.96
CA SER A 258 -31.63 -27.77 5.55
C SER A 258 -32.51 -26.87 6.43
N ASP A 259 -32.17 -26.73 7.71
CA ASP A 259 -33.08 -26.16 8.71
C ASP A 259 -33.07 -24.63 8.79
N SER A 260 -32.23 -23.93 8.02
CA SER A 260 -32.18 -22.46 8.04
C SER A 260 -32.17 -21.81 6.65
N GLY A 261 -32.65 -22.52 5.63
CA GLY A 261 -32.90 -22.01 4.27
C GLY A 261 -31.66 -21.69 3.42
N ASP A 262 -30.67 -20.97 3.97
CA ASP A 262 -29.57 -20.35 3.21
C ASP A 262 -28.18 -20.45 3.87
N ALA A 263 -28.04 -21.10 5.03
CA ALA A 263 -26.75 -21.14 5.72
C ALA A 263 -25.79 -22.18 5.12
N GLN A 264 -24.73 -21.69 4.47
CA GLN A 264 -23.63 -22.49 3.94
C GLN A 264 -22.43 -22.52 4.91
N TYR A 265 -21.86 -23.71 5.10
CA TYR A 265 -20.65 -23.93 5.92
C TYR A 265 -19.51 -24.45 5.06
N VAL A 266 -18.29 -23.95 5.30
CA VAL A 266 -17.06 -24.43 4.67
C VAL A 266 -16.39 -25.38 5.65
N LYS A 267 -16.15 -26.62 5.25
CA LYS A 267 -15.48 -27.64 6.08
C LYS A 267 -13.97 -27.68 5.86
N THR A 268 -13.24 -28.21 6.83
CA THR A 268 -11.78 -28.37 6.75
C THR A 268 -11.38 -29.27 5.59
N ILE A 269 -10.31 -28.85 4.90
CA ILE A 269 -9.64 -29.63 3.87
C ILE A 269 -8.85 -30.72 4.59
N GLN A 270 -9.32 -31.97 4.48
CA GLN A 270 -8.61 -33.16 4.95
C GLN A 270 -7.27 -33.28 4.23
#